data_AF-A0A1J4TYD6-F1
#
_entry.id   AF-A0A1J4TYD6-F1
#
_cell.length_a   1.000
_cell.length_b   1.000
_cell.length_c   1.000
_cell.angle_alpha   90.00
_cell.angle_beta   90.00
_cell.angle_gamma   90.00
#
_symmetry.space_group_name_H-M   'P 1'
#
loop_
_entity.id
_entity.type
_entity.pdbx_description
1 polymer ?
#
loop_
_entity_poly.entity_id
_entity_poly.type
_entity_poly.pdbx_seq_one_letter_code
_entity_poly.pdbx_strand_id
1 'polypeptide(L)'
;MFQLDFTTSESVTVSLLDRDGNIHNKGGLNWGQRDGREPNQAYIQLSPTVYRSDFFPLRSTHFTVLTDDNRTLICTRAQKNVMGAAIETPHNNSLLGEYFRHRLGLANGAFITKEDLIHYGRTDITFYKIDDENYYMDFSIH
;
A
#
# COMPACT_ATOMS: atom_id res chain seq x y z
N MET A 1 -4.98 -24.38 -8.29
CA MET A 1 -4.43 -23.04 -8.00
C MET A 1 -4.69 -22.22 -9.25
N PHE A 2 -5.59 -21.24 -9.20
CA PHE A 2 -5.83 -20.36 -10.34
C PHE A 2 -4.68 -19.36 -10.40
N GLN A 3 -3.85 -19.43 -11.44
CA GLN A 3 -2.85 -18.42 -11.70
C GLN A 3 -3.56 -17.30 -12.47
N LEU A 4 -3.74 -16.14 -11.84
CA LEU A 4 -4.22 -14.96 -12.53
C LEU A 4 -3.13 -14.53 -13.52
N ASP A 5 -3.44 -14.59 -14.81
CA ASP A 5 -2.54 -14.11 -15.87
C ASP A 5 -2.76 -12.60 -16.06
N PHE A 6 -1.86 -11.82 -15.46
CA PHE A 6 -1.89 -10.36 -15.54
C PHE A 6 -1.01 -9.79 -16.67
N THR A 7 -0.53 -10.62 -17.59
CA THR A 7 0.41 -10.18 -18.65
C THR A 7 -0.14 -9.07 -19.55
N THR A 8 -1.46 -8.90 -19.62
CA THR A 8 -2.13 -7.83 -20.37
C THR A 8 -2.89 -6.83 -19.49
N SER A 9 -2.81 -6.96 -18.17
CA SER A 9 -3.57 -6.11 -17.25
C SER A 9 -2.92 -4.75 -17.05
N GLU A 10 -3.74 -3.71 -16.98
CA GLU A 10 -3.29 -2.38 -16.56
C GLU A 10 -2.66 -2.49 -15.16
N SER A 11 -1.48 -1.90 -14.98
CA SER A 11 -0.75 -1.98 -13.71
C SER A 11 -0.02 -0.69 -13.37
N VAL A 12 0.19 -0.47 -12.07
CA VAL A 12 1.06 0.58 -11.55
C VAL A 12 1.97 0.03 -10.46
N THR A 13 3.26 0.34 -10.54
CA THR A 13 4.21 0.05 -9.46
C THR A 13 4.38 1.28 -8.59
N VAL A 14 4.25 1.09 -7.27
CA VAL A 14 4.31 2.13 -6.26
C VAL A 14 5.46 1.83 -5.29
N SER A 15 6.41 2.76 -5.22
CA SER A 15 7.50 2.69 -4.24
C SER A 15 6.97 2.81 -2.81
N LEU A 16 7.47 1.98 -1.90
CA LEU A 16 7.29 2.12 -0.45
C LEU A 16 8.29 3.09 0.17
N LEU A 17 9.29 3.50 -0.60
CA LEU A 17 10.28 4.52 -0.26
C LEU A 17 9.86 5.91 -0.73
N ASP A 18 10.41 6.93 -0.09
CA ASP A 18 10.29 8.31 -0.50
C ASP A 18 11.11 8.61 -1.79
N ARG A 19 11.00 9.84 -2.27
CA ARG A 19 11.67 10.30 -3.50
C ARG A 19 13.20 10.24 -3.45
N ASP A 20 13.77 10.24 -2.25
CA ASP A 20 15.21 10.20 -2.01
C ASP A 20 15.67 8.74 -1.76
N GLY A 21 14.76 7.77 -1.94
CA GLY A 21 15.01 6.34 -1.76
C GLY A 21 15.11 5.93 -0.30
N ASN A 22 14.53 6.67 0.64
CA ASN A 22 14.55 6.37 2.07
C ASN A 22 13.17 5.94 2.58
N ILE A 23 13.13 5.28 3.73
CA ILE A 23 11.86 5.02 4.40
C ILE A 23 11.37 6.29 5.09
N HIS A 24 10.06 6.54 5.04
CA HIS A 24 9.47 7.66 5.75
C HIS A 24 9.57 7.45 7.28
N ASN A 25 10.09 8.44 8.02
CA ASN A 25 10.19 8.34 9.48
C ASN A 25 8.83 8.44 10.20
N LYS A 26 7.91 9.26 9.67
CA LYS A 26 6.61 9.56 10.30
C LYS A 26 5.50 9.69 9.25
N GLY A 27 5.56 8.86 8.21
CA GLY A 27 4.68 8.85 7.04
C GLY A 27 4.71 7.48 6.37
N GLY A 28 3.90 7.30 5.32
CA GLY A 28 3.77 6.01 4.62
C GLY A 28 3.46 4.86 5.59
N LEU A 29 4.29 3.81 5.55
CA LEU A 29 4.17 2.64 6.43
C LEU A 29 4.44 2.93 7.92
N ASN A 30 5.11 4.04 8.22
CA ASN A 30 5.42 4.50 9.57
C ASN A 30 4.55 5.68 10.01
N TRP A 31 3.37 5.87 9.40
CA TRP A 31 2.47 6.97 9.75
C TRP A 31 2.06 6.95 11.24
N GLY A 32 1.82 5.77 11.79
CA GLY A 32 1.51 5.51 13.20
C GLY A 32 2.65 5.80 14.17
N GLN A 33 3.88 5.96 13.68
CA GLN A 33 5.06 6.27 14.51
C GLN A 33 5.12 7.75 14.93
N ARG A 34 4.05 8.51 14.65
CA ARG A 34 3.85 9.87 15.16
C ARG A 34 3.32 9.80 16.59
N ASP A 35 3.77 10.76 17.39
CA ASP A 35 3.37 10.93 18.77
C ASP A 35 1.84 10.98 18.89
N GLY A 36 1.29 10.13 19.76
CA GLY A 36 -0.15 10.04 20.03
C GLY A 36 -0.99 9.28 18.99
N ARG A 37 -0.37 8.58 18.03
CA ARG A 37 -1.10 7.71 17.09
C ARG A 37 -1.01 6.25 17.48
N GLU A 38 -1.93 5.46 16.94
CA GLU A 38 -1.82 4.00 17.00
C GLU A 38 -0.64 3.57 16.11
N PRO A 39 0.36 2.83 16.63
CA PRO A 39 1.62 2.55 15.93
C PRO A 39 1.53 1.77 14.61
N ASN A 40 0.45 1.02 14.38
CA ASN A 40 0.23 0.28 13.14
C ASN A 40 -0.41 1.12 12.03
N GLN A 41 -0.93 2.31 12.31
CA GLN A 41 -1.47 3.20 11.29
C GLN A 41 -0.48 3.40 10.12
N ALA A 42 -0.95 3.18 8.89
CA ALA A 42 -0.12 3.23 7.69
C ALA A 42 -0.93 3.68 6.47
N TYR A 43 -0.23 4.19 5.47
CA TYR A 43 -0.78 4.42 4.14
C TYR A 43 0.28 4.15 3.07
N ILE A 44 -0.15 3.86 1.84
CA ILE A 44 0.73 3.79 0.67
C ILE A 44 0.70 5.16 -0.03
N GLN A 45 1.85 5.81 -0.17
CA GLN A 45 1.95 7.10 -0.83
C GLN A 45 1.91 6.93 -2.35
N LEU A 46 0.94 7.56 -3.02
CA LEU A 46 0.87 7.55 -4.48
C LEU A 46 1.72 8.68 -5.08
N SER A 47 2.38 8.40 -6.21
CA SER A 47 3.06 9.41 -7.00
C SER A 47 2.05 10.34 -7.70
N PRO A 48 2.42 11.57 -8.07
CA PRO A 48 1.56 12.45 -8.85
C PRO A 48 1.05 11.86 -10.15
N THR A 49 1.82 11.00 -10.79
CA THR A 49 1.40 10.29 -12.01
C THR A 49 0.23 9.36 -11.70
N VAL A 50 0.28 8.62 -10.59
CA VAL A 50 -0.75 7.63 -10.22
C VAL A 50 -2.00 8.30 -9.64
N TYR A 51 -1.88 9.22 -8.68
CA TYR A 51 -3.10 9.81 -8.09
C TYR A 51 -3.84 10.78 -9.02
N ARG A 52 -3.19 11.26 -10.08
CA ARG A 52 -3.84 12.07 -11.13
C ARG A 52 -4.44 11.24 -12.26
N SER A 53 -4.15 9.93 -12.33
CA SER A 53 -4.81 9.02 -13.26
C SER A 53 -6.11 8.45 -12.67
N ASP A 54 -6.86 7.80 -13.54
CA ASP A 54 -8.07 7.01 -13.29
C ASP A 54 -7.77 5.54 -12.93
N PHE A 55 -6.50 5.19 -12.67
CA PHE A 55 -6.11 3.82 -12.33
C PHE A 55 -6.85 3.30 -11.09
N PHE A 56 -7.00 4.14 -10.06
CA PHE A 56 -7.81 3.81 -8.87
C PHE A 56 -9.03 4.76 -8.79
N PRO A 57 -10.11 4.39 -8.10
CA PRO A 57 -11.27 5.27 -7.92
C PRO A 57 -10.90 6.55 -7.16
N LEU A 58 -11.61 7.64 -7.46
CA LEU A 58 -11.45 8.89 -6.72
C LEU A 58 -11.89 8.73 -5.25
N ARG A 59 -11.32 9.57 -4.39
CA ARG A 59 -11.73 9.65 -2.98
C ARG A 59 -13.21 10.06 -2.90
N SER A 60 -14.07 9.43 -2.09
CA SER A 60 -13.83 8.41 -1.05
C SER A 60 -14.40 7.03 -1.44
N THR A 61 -14.32 6.67 -2.72
CA THR A 61 -14.86 5.40 -3.20
C THR A 61 -14.03 4.24 -2.65
N HIS A 62 -14.70 3.26 -2.06
CA HIS A 62 -14.06 2.06 -1.55
C HIS A 62 -13.84 1.05 -2.68
N PHE A 63 -12.72 0.34 -2.62
CA PHE A 63 -12.37 -0.74 -3.52
C PHE A 63 -11.70 -1.88 -2.76
N THR A 64 -11.78 -3.08 -3.30
CA THR A 64 -11.22 -4.30 -2.72
C THR A 64 -9.85 -4.57 -3.32
N VAL A 65 -8.89 -4.89 -2.47
CA VAL A 65 -7.54 -5.32 -2.84
C VAL A 65 -7.34 -6.76 -2.39
N LEU A 66 -7.13 -7.67 -3.34
CA LEU A 66 -6.64 -9.03 -3.09
C LEU A 66 -5.11 -9.03 -3.17
N THR A 67 -4.43 -9.57 -2.17
CA THR A 67 -2.96 -9.60 -2.13
C THR A 67 -2.40 -10.91 -2.65
N ASP A 68 -1.11 -10.92 -3.00
CA ASP A 68 -0.40 -12.11 -3.46
C ASP A 68 -0.33 -13.27 -2.44
N ASP A 69 -0.51 -12.97 -1.16
CA ASP A 69 -0.62 -13.95 -0.08
C ASP A 69 -2.08 -14.22 0.35
N ASN A 70 -3.04 -13.98 -0.56
CA ASN A 70 -4.48 -14.26 -0.38
C ASN A 70 -5.14 -13.51 0.78
N ARG A 71 -4.67 -12.30 1.11
CA ARG A 71 -5.37 -11.39 2.03
C ARG A 71 -6.28 -10.46 1.25
N THR A 72 -7.35 -10.01 1.90
CA THR A 72 -8.29 -9.04 1.33
C THR A 72 -8.31 -7.80 2.19
N LEU A 73 -8.11 -6.65 1.57
CA LEU A 73 -8.16 -5.33 2.21
C LEU A 73 -9.23 -4.48 1.51
N ILE A 74 -10.07 -3.81 2.31
CA ILE A 74 -10.93 -2.74 1.80
C ILE A 74 -10.15 -1.44 1.88
N CYS A 75 -9.97 -0.79 0.75
CA CYS A 75 -9.12 0.37 0.58
C CYS A 75 -9.92 1.57 0.06
N THR A 76 -9.41 2.77 0.30
CA THR A 76 -9.85 4.02 -0.33
C THR A 76 -8.63 4.87 -0.65
N ARG A 77 -8.78 5.80 -1.60
CA ARG A 77 -7.88 6.95 -1.66
C ARG A 77 -8.15 7.91 -0.48
N ALA A 78 -7.09 8.52 0.05
CA ALA A 78 -7.11 9.43 1.18
C ALA A 78 -6.11 10.58 1.03
N GLN A 79 -6.17 11.51 1.99
CA GLN A 79 -5.35 12.72 2.06
C GLN A 79 -5.54 13.68 0.85
N LYS A 80 -4.98 14.89 0.95
CA LYS A 80 -5.12 15.96 -0.07
C LYS A 80 -6.60 16.23 -0.46
N ASN A 81 -6.82 16.66 -1.70
CA ASN A 81 -8.12 16.99 -2.31
C ASN A 81 -8.85 15.73 -2.81
N VAL A 82 -9.84 15.89 -3.69
CA VAL A 82 -10.65 14.79 -4.27
C VAL A 82 -9.83 13.71 -4.97
N MET A 83 -8.62 14.03 -5.44
CA MET A 83 -7.79 13.05 -6.15
C MET A 83 -7.23 11.98 -5.20
N GLY A 84 -6.99 12.31 -3.93
CA GLY A 84 -6.49 11.38 -2.91
C GLY A 84 -5.10 10.80 -3.20
N ALA A 85 -4.06 11.33 -2.55
CA ALA A 85 -2.67 10.94 -2.84
C ALA A 85 -2.13 9.78 -1.97
N ALA A 86 -3.00 9.10 -1.21
CA ALA A 86 -2.61 7.97 -0.38
C ALA A 86 -3.65 6.85 -0.54
N ILE A 87 -3.24 5.59 -0.43
CA ILE A 87 -4.15 4.46 -0.21
C ILE A 87 -4.14 4.07 1.26
N GLU A 88 -5.31 3.91 1.85
CA GLU A 88 -5.48 3.46 3.24
C GLU A 88 -6.70 2.55 3.41
N THR A 89 -6.77 1.86 4.53
CA THR A 89 -7.96 1.13 4.99
C THR A 89 -8.89 2.09 5.76
N PRO A 90 -10.10 2.43 5.24
CA PRO A 90 -10.89 3.56 5.74
C PRO A 90 -11.50 3.36 7.13
N HIS A 91 -11.90 2.13 7.46
CA HIS A 91 -12.55 1.84 8.75
C HIS A 91 -11.55 1.69 9.91
N ASN A 92 -10.34 1.22 9.59
CA ASN A 92 -9.25 1.10 10.53
C ASN A 92 -7.93 1.20 9.77
N ASN A 93 -7.26 2.37 9.87
CA ASN A 93 -6.00 2.66 9.18
C ASN A 93 -4.84 1.75 9.60
N SER A 94 -4.97 1.03 10.71
CA SER A 94 -3.97 0.09 11.23
C SER A 94 -3.88 -1.20 10.44
N LEU A 95 -4.96 -1.66 9.78
CA LEU A 95 -4.99 -2.94 9.07
C LEU A 95 -3.94 -3.02 7.95
N LEU A 96 -3.75 -1.92 7.22
CA LEU A 96 -2.73 -1.85 6.18
C LEU A 96 -1.31 -1.99 6.75
N GLY A 97 -1.03 -1.36 7.90
CA GLY A 97 0.29 -1.43 8.51
C GLY A 97 0.56 -2.71 9.27
N GLU A 98 -0.47 -3.34 9.85
CA GLU A 98 -0.39 -4.71 10.37
C GLU A 98 -0.02 -5.69 9.26
N TYR A 99 -0.68 -5.56 8.10
CA TYR A 99 -0.38 -6.37 6.92
C TYR A 99 1.10 -6.26 6.51
N PHE A 100 1.62 -5.05 6.30
CA PHE A 100 3.02 -4.89 5.90
C PHE A 100 4.00 -5.35 6.97
N ARG A 101 3.76 -5.08 8.26
CA ARG A 101 4.62 -5.57 9.34
C ARG A 101 4.65 -7.10 9.37
N HIS A 102 3.51 -7.75 9.24
CA HIS A 102 3.42 -9.21 9.15
C HIS A 102 4.20 -9.76 7.94
N ARG A 103 4.03 -9.14 6.76
CA ARG A 103 4.77 -9.52 5.54
C ARG A 103 6.28 -9.41 5.70
N LEU A 104 6.75 -8.43 6.47
CA LEU A 104 8.16 -8.20 6.77
C LEU A 104 8.67 -9.01 7.97
N GLY A 105 7.83 -9.83 8.62
CA GLY A 105 8.22 -10.58 9.81
C GLY A 105 8.43 -9.72 11.06
N LEU A 106 7.86 -8.52 11.08
CA LEU A 106 7.97 -7.55 12.17
C LEU A 106 6.78 -7.66 13.14
N ALA A 107 7.02 -7.34 14.40
CA ALA A 107 5.97 -7.23 15.40
C ALA A 107 5.03 -6.04 15.09
N ASN A 108 3.77 -6.16 15.49
CA ASN A 108 2.82 -5.05 15.41
C ASN A 108 3.36 -3.80 16.13
N GLY A 109 3.23 -2.65 15.47
CA GLY A 109 3.71 -1.36 15.94
C GLY A 109 5.21 -1.10 15.78
N ALA A 110 5.98 -2.07 15.28
CA ALA A 110 7.40 -1.87 15.01
C ALA A 110 7.61 -0.77 13.95
N PHE A 111 8.70 -0.02 14.08
CA PHE A 111 9.16 0.88 13.04
C PHE A 111 9.70 0.06 11.87
N ILE A 112 9.23 0.33 10.66
CA ILE A 112 9.75 -0.28 9.44
C ILE A 112 10.96 0.53 8.98
N THR A 113 12.11 -0.11 8.87
CA THR A 113 13.34 0.48 8.32
C THR A 113 13.44 0.22 6.81
N LYS A 114 14.30 0.97 6.12
CA LYS A 114 14.66 0.65 4.73
C LYS A 114 15.30 -0.74 4.63
N GLU A 115 16.08 -1.10 5.66
CA GLU A 115 16.79 -2.37 5.72
C GLU A 115 15.83 -3.56 5.82
N ASP A 116 14.68 -3.40 6.50
CA ASP A 116 13.64 -4.45 6.54
C ASP A 116 13.07 -4.73 5.14
N LEU A 117 12.85 -3.69 4.33
CA LEU A 117 12.39 -3.84 2.93
C LEU A 117 13.46 -4.47 2.03
N ILE A 118 14.73 -4.10 2.25
CA ILE A 118 15.86 -4.70 1.51
C ILE A 118 16.01 -6.18 1.86
N HIS A 119 15.96 -6.53 3.15
CA HIS A 119 16.02 -7.92 3.61
C HIS A 119 14.82 -8.73 3.14
N TYR A 120 13.64 -8.11 3.09
CA TYR A 120 12.47 -8.73 2.50
C TYR A 120 12.69 -9.06 1.01
N GLY A 121 13.49 -8.25 0.30
CA GLY A 121 13.83 -8.43 -1.11
C GLY A 121 13.04 -7.53 -2.06
N ARG A 122 12.24 -6.60 -1.55
CA ARG A 122 11.41 -5.70 -2.37
C ARG A 122 11.08 -4.39 -1.66
N THR A 123 11.18 -3.28 -2.39
CA THR A 123 10.93 -1.91 -1.88
C THR A 123 9.73 -1.22 -2.52
N ASP A 124 8.97 -1.93 -3.34
CA ASP A 124 7.79 -1.45 -4.04
C ASP A 124 6.69 -2.52 -4.02
N ILE A 125 5.51 -2.14 -4.48
CA ILE A 125 4.37 -3.02 -4.71
C ILE A 125 3.80 -2.74 -6.09
N THR A 126 3.24 -3.76 -6.73
CA THR A 126 2.55 -3.59 -8.02
C THR A 126 1.06 -3.83 -7.83
N PHE A 127 0.26 -2.87 -8.25
CA PHE A 127 -1.18 -3.05 -8.35
C PHE A 127 -1.54 -3.40 -9.78
N TYR A 128 -2.45 -4.35 -9.94
CA TYR A 128 -3.10 -4.71 -11.19
C TYR A 128 -4.58 -4.39 -11.08
N LYS A 129 -5.10 -3.68 -12.07
CA LYS A 129 -6.52 -3.36 -12.15
C LYS A 129 -7.27 -4.57 -12.71
N ILE A 130 -8.22 -5.09 -11.93
CA ILE A 130 -9.14 -6.14 -12.41
C ILE A 130 -10.38 -5.46 -12.98
N ASP A 131 -10.97 -4.55 -12.21
CA ASP A 131 -12.04 -3.64 -12.60
C ASP A 131 -12.00 -2.38 -11.71
N ASP A 132 -13.04 -1.53 -11.75
CA ASP A 132 -13.07 -0.28 -10.96
C ASP A 132 -13.27 -0.53 -9.45
N GLU A 133 -13.73 -1.71 -9.04
CA GLU A 133 -14.00 -2.08 -7.64
C GLU A 133 -12.99 -3.09 -7.08
N ASN A 134 -12.23 -3.78 -7.93
CA ASN A 134 -11.33 -4.88 -7.56
C ASN A 134 -9.93 -4.70 -8.13
N TYR A 135 -8.93 -4.87 -7.27
CA TYR A 135 -7.51 -4.77 -7.59
C TYR A 135 -6.77 -5.96 -7.02
N TYR A 136 -5.69 -6.35 -7.67
CA TYR A 136 -4.70 -7.27 -7.11
C TYR A 136 -3.44 -6.49 -6.73
N MET A 137 -2.91 -6.74 -5.54
CA MET A 137 -1.66 -6.13 -5.07
C MET A 137 -0.60 -7.20 -4.87
N ASP A 138 0.43 -7.12 -5.71
CA ASP A 138 1.59 -7.98 -5.63
C ASP A 138 2.70 -7.32 -4.81
N PHE A 139 3.07 -7.99 -3.73
CA PHE A 139 4.26 -7.70 -2.93
C PHE A 139 5.19 -8.93 -2.85
N SER A 140 5.06 -9.91 -3.75
CA SER A 140 5.91 -11.11 -3.77
C SER A 140 7.37 -10.80 -4.15
N ILE A 141 8.28 -11.68 -3.75
CA ILE A 141 9.69 -11.66 -4.20
C ILE A 141 9.83 -12.42 -5.53
N HIS A 142 10.66 -11.91 -6.43
CA HIS A 142 10.94 -12.50 -7.74
C HIS A 142 12.39 -12.95 -7.85
#